data_AF-A0A2E2U6P0-F1
#
_entry.id   AF-A0A2E2U6P0-F1
#
_cell.length_a   1.000
_cell.length_b   1.000
_cell.length_c   1.000
_cell.angle_alpha   90.00
_cell.angle_beta   90.00
_cell.angle_gamma   90.00
#
_symmetry.space_group_name_H-M   'P 1'
#
loop_
_entity.id
_entity.type
_entity.pdbx_description
1 polymer ?
#
loop_
_entity_poly.entity_id
_entity_poly.type
_entity_poly.pdbx_seq_one_letter_code
_entity_poly.pdbx_strand_id
1 'polypeptide(L)'
;MKLIMLLSSLYFSLPLFASCCICQTDNEIESEIPFYELGCQMWLTGKFCSFEKMVDFDEDLNDVLPKDCDDKKVKIGYVGHWSSSWRSERFIESRIMPLIEERKMSVEIDNTACSATSDTTKLQEFILSLNIPFEQYLMFKGNQVTSTGLWRRATPWKENFYSIADSRSQDPQFPKCSEFEDRTCSAEFQKNESAKCSDDDSGDIRSLQCCFTEYEFERSEQRPGPRRPGRRERVTVETTGYAWVDEARCLPAEDYEGYGLTDNIVRGFRD
;
A
#
# COMPACT_ATOMS: atom_id res chain seq x y z
N MET A 1 27.55 -0.98 57.83
CA MET A 1 27.28 -0.57 56.43
C MET A 1 25.80 -0.74 56.16
N LYS A 2 25.04 0.36 56.06
CA LYS A 2 23.63 0.35 55.65
C LYS A 2 23.58 0.67 54.16
N LEU A 3 23.22 -0.31 53.34
CA LEU A 3 23.08 -0.15 51.90
C LEU A 3 21.68 0.40 51.61
N ILE A 4 21.64 1.52 50.91
CA ILE A 4 20.46 2.28 50.50
C ILE A 4 19.75 1.51 49.37
N MET A 5 18.54 1.00 49.60
CA MET A 5 17.60 0.66 48.53
C MET A 5 16.74 1.88 48.22
N LEU A 6 17.25 2.76 47.36
CA LEU A 6 16.41 3.64 46.56
C LEU A 6 16.01 2.85 45.31
N LEU A 7 14.93 2.08 45.41
CA LEU A 7 14.20 1.62 44.24
C LEU A 7 13.50 2.85 43.65
N SER A 8 14.26 3.57 42.84
CA SER A 8 13.78 4.53 41.86
C SER A 8 12.78 3.81 40.96
N SER A 9 11.51 3.97 41.32
CA SER A 9 10.34 3.84 40.46
C SER A 9 10.49 4.78 39.27
N LEU A 10 11.31 4.37 38.30
CA LEU A 10 11.25 4.82 36.92
C LEU A 10 9.98 4.23 36.33
N TYR A 11 8.84 4.84 36.66
CA TYR A 11 7.71 4.87 35.75
C TYR A 11 8.20 5.60 34.51
N PHE A 12 8.73 4.84 33.54
CA PHE A 12 8.78 5.27 32.16
C PHE A 12 7.33 5.38 31.68
N SER A 13 6.65 6.47 32.06
CA SER A 13 5.50 6.94 31.32
C SER A 13 6.05 7.49 30.01
N LEU A 14 6.33 6.60 29.06
CA LEU A 14 6.48 7.02 27.67
C LEU A 14 5.11 7.56 27.28
N PRO A 15 4.95 8.86 26.97
CA PRO A 15 3.82 9.27 26.17
C PRO A 15 4.14 8.73 24.78
N LEU A 16 3.83 7.45 24.56
CA LEU A 16 3.75 6.89 23.22
C LEU A 16 2.77 7.79 22.49
N PHE A 17 3.28 8.56 21.51
CA PHE A 17 2.51 9.46 20.68
C PHE A 17 1.30 8.71 20.12
N ALA A 18 0.18 8.88 20.81
CA ALA A 18 -1.06 8.16 20.61
C ALA A 18 -1.70 8.67 19.33
N SER A 19 -1.38 8.05 18.19
CA SER A 19 -2.01 8.40 16.90
C SER A 19 -3.43 7.85 16.84
N CYS A 20 -4.32 8.61 16.22
CA CYS A 20 -5.67 8.15 15.90
C CYS A 20 -5.71 7.56 14.49
N CYS A 21 -6.48 6.50 14.31
CA CYS A 21 -6.57 5.77 13.06
C CYS A 21 -8.02 5.59 12.67
N ILE A 22 -8.35 6.08 11.48
CA ILE A 22 -9.65 5.86 10.86
C ILE A 22 -9.45 5.04 9.59
N CYS A 23 -10.37 4.13 9.31
CA CYS A 23 -10.45 3.52 8.00
C CYS A 23 -11.82 3.79 7.39
N GLN A 24 -11.84 4.36 6.20
CA GLN A 24 -13.05 4.65 5.45
C GLN A 24 -13.31 3.56 4.42
N THR A 25 -14.54 3.06 4.39
CA THR A 25 -15.02 2.14 3.35
C THR A 25 -15.87 2.89 2.33
N ASP A 26 -15.68 2.55 1.06
CA ASP A 26 -16.59 2.98 0.00
C ASP A 26 -17.97 2.32 0.16
N ASN A 27 -18.98 2.98 -0.36
CA ASN A 27 -20.37 2.54 -0.32
C ASN A 27 -21.04 2.54 -1.71
N GLU A 28 -20.28 2.82 -2.79
CA GLU A 28 -20.81 2.85 -4.16
C GLU A 28 -21.32 1.49 -4.65
N ILE A 29 -20.65 0.38 -4.29
CA ILE A 29 -21.02 -0.99 -4.74
C ILE A 29 -21.44 -1.86 -3.56
N GLU A 30 -22.75 -1.98 -3.34
CA GLU A 30 -23.33 -2.66 -2.17
C GLU A 30 -22.84 -4.10 -1.97
N SER A 31 -22.67 -4.86 -3.06
CA SER A 31 -22.19 -6.25 -3.00
C SER A 31 -20.73 -6.39 -2.55
N GLU A 32 -19.95 -5.32 -2.63
CA GLU A 32 -18.52 -5.33 -2.30
C GLU A 32 -18.21 -4.75 -0.91
N ILE A 33 -19.18 -4.08 -0.27
CA ILE A 33 -19.05 -3.49 1.07
C ILE A 33 -18.43 -4.46 2.09
N PRO A 34 -18.87 -5.74 2.22
CA PRO A 34 -18.29 -6.65 3.20
C PRO A 34 -16.78 -6.90 3.00
N PHE A 35 -16.30 -6.83 1.75
CA PHE A 35 -14.88 -6.96 1.44
C PHE A 35 -14.11 -5.70 1.79
N TYR A 36 -14.71 -4.52 1.58
CA TYR A 36 -14.11 -3.25 2.00
C TYR A 36 -13.98 -3.17 3.52
N GLU A 37 -15.02 -3.56 4.25
CA GLU A 37 -15.01 -3.62 5.72
C GLU A 37 -13.91 -4.57 6.23
N LEU A 38 -13.79 -5.76 5.64
CA LEU A 38 -12.72 -6.69 5.98
C LEU A 38 -11.33 -6.09 5.72
N GLY A 39 -11.15 -5.42 4.57
CA GLY A 39 -9.93 -4.69 4.25
C GLY A 39 -9.59 -3.62 5.29
N CYS A 40 -10.59 -2.85 5.71
CA CYS A 40 -10.43 -1.83 6.75
C CYS A 40 -10.06 -2.42 8.11
N GLN A 41 -10.69 -3.52 8.52
CA GLN A 41 -10.34 -4.22 9.75
C GLN A 41 -8.89 -4.72 9.72
N MET A 42 -8.45 -5.28 8.58
CA MET A 42 -7.07 -5.73 8.39
C MET A 42 -6.07 -4.56 8.45
N TRP A 43 -6.43 -3.41 7.86
CA TRP A 43 -5.64 -2.20 7.91
C TRP A 43 -5.52 -1.66 9.33
N LEU A 44 -6.64 -1.51 10.07
CA LEU A 44 -6.68 -1.01 11.44
C LEU A 44 -5.86 -1.91 12.39
N THR A 45 -6.03 -3.23 12.31
CA THR A 45 -5.20 -4.20 13.07
C THR A 45 -3.70 -4.07 12.75
N GLY A 46 -3.35 -3.41 11.64
CA GLY A 46 -1.98 -3.13 11.23
C GLY A 46 -1.40 -1.85 11.79
N LYS A 47 -2.24 -0.94 12.29
CA LYS A 47 -1.82 0.34 12.84
C LYS A 47 -1.96 0.26 14.37
N PHE A 48 -0.85 0.41 15.08
CA PHE A 48 -0.87 0.44 16.55
C PHE A 48 -1.34 1.83 17.03
N CYS A 49 -2.64 2.04 17.14
CA CYS A 49 -3.23 3.35 17.41
C CYS A 49 -3.95 3.38 18.76
N SER A 50 -4.07 4.57 19.35
CA SER A 50 -4.80 4.72 20.63
C SER A 50 -6.32 4.77 20.43
N PHE A 51 -6.73 5.14 19.23
CA PHE A 51 -8.11 5.17 18.78
C PHE A 51 -8.15 4.59 17.37
N GLU A 52 -9.07 3.67 17.16
CA GLU A 52 -9.30 2.98 15.90
C GLU A 52 -10.80 3.01 15.61
N LYS A 53 -11.18 3.48 14.44
CA LYS A 53 -12.58 3.44 14.01
C LYS A 53 -12.70 3.20 12.51
N MET A 54 -13.59 2.29 12.14
CA MET A 54 -14.06 2.15 10.76
C MET A 54 -15.29 3.03 10.58
N VAL A 55 -15.38 3.72 9.44
CA VAL A 55 -16.52 4.58 9.11
C VAL A 55 -16.86 4.47 7.64
N ASP A 56 -18.10 4.80 7.30
CA ASP A 56 -18.53 4.91 5.92
C ASP A 56 -17.91 6.13 5.25
N PHE A 57 -17.84 6.12 3.92
CA PHE A 57 -17.27 7.22 3.14
C PHE A 57 -17.94 8.57 3.42
N ASP A 58 -19.26 8.58 3.66
CA ASP A 58 -20.07 9.79 3.86
C ASP A 58 -20.01 10.35 5.29
N GLU A 59 -19.52 9.60 6.28
CA GLU A 59 -19.44 10.08 7.67
C GLU A 59 -18.42 11.22 7.83
N ASP A 60 -18.82 12.35 8.39
CA ASP A 60 -17.90 13.48 8.63
C ASP A 60 -16.80 13.11 9.63
N LEU A 61 -15.56 13.15 9.17
CA LEU A 61 -14.39 12.82 9.97
C LEU A 61 -14.22 13.75 11.17
N ASN A 62 -14.68 15.00 11.08
CA ASN A 62 -14.66 15.94 12.20
C ASN A 62 -15.54 15.46 13.36
N ASP A 63 -16.69 14.85 13.06
CA ASP A 63 -17.64 14.34 14.07
C ASP A 63 -17.20 13.00 14.66
N VAL A 64 -16.50 12.20 13.86
CA VAL A 64 -16.08 10.84 14.22
C VAL A 64 -14.85 10.83 15.11
N LEU A 65 -13.87 11.68 14.82
CA LEU A 65 -12.60 11.72 15.55
C LEU A 65 -12.79 12.34 16.94
N PRO A 66 -12.43 11.65 18.05
CA PRO A 66 -12.55 12.24 19.37
C PRO A 66 -11.61 13.45 19.54
N LYS A 67 -11.95 14.37 20.44
CA LYS A 67 -11.13 15.57 20.73
C LYS A 67 -9.71 15.22 21.20
N ASP A 68 -9.53 14.06 21.81
CA ASP A 68 -8.20 13.57 22.19
C ASP A 68 -7.27 13.30 20.99
N CYS A 69 -7.78 13.37 19.76
CA CYS A 69 -6.99 13.34 18.54
C CYS A 69 -6.51 14.73 18.08
N ASP A 70 -7.05 15.83 18.63
CA ASP A 70 -6.71 17.19 18.22
C ASP A 70 -5.22 17.49 18.42
N ASP A 71 -4.67 18.31 17.53
CA ASP A 71 -3.24 18.67 17.48
C ASP A 71 -2.30 17.46 17.32
N LYS A 72 -2.83 16.29 16.97
CA LYS A 72 -2.06 15.07 16.71
C LYS A 72 -2.05 14.71 15.23
N LYS A 73 -1.23 13.71 14.96
CA LYS A 73 -1.20 12.97 13.72
C LYS A 73 -2.35 11.97 13.66
N VAL A 74 -3.15 12.04 12.60
CA VAL A 74 -4.16 11.03 12.25
C VAL A 74 -3.71 10.23 11.04
N LYS A 75 -3.95 8.92 11.08
CA LYS A 75 -3.77 8.03 9.93
C LYS A 75 -5.13 7.65 9.39
N ILE A 76 -5.30 7.73 8.08
CA ILE A 76 -6.55 7.42 7.39
C ILE A 76 -6.29 6.32 6.37
N GLY A 77 -6.98 5.20 6.52
CA GLY A 77 -7.07 4.16 5.51
C GLY A 77 -8.28 4.44 4.62
N TYR A 78 -8.19 4.10 3.34
CA TYR A 78 -9.36 4.06 2.45
C TYR A 78 -9.39 2.77 1.66
N VAL A 79 -10.56 2.12 1.63
CA VAL A 79 -10.81 0.85 0.94
C VAL A 79 -12.05 1.00 0.06
N GLY A 80 -11.87 0.86 -1.25
CA GLY A 80 -12.93 1.15 -2.21
C GLY A 80 -12.45 1.21 -3.66
N HIS A 81 -13.26 1.84 -4.52
CA HIS A 81 -12.97 1.95 -5.95
C HIS A 81 -12.81 3.40 -6.40
N TRP A 82 -11.63 3.72 -6.90
CA TRP A 82 -11.40 4.96 -7.62
C TRP A 82 -11.02 4.66 -9.07
N SER A 83 -11.43 5.53 -9.98
CA SER A 83 -11.11 5.40 -11.40
C SER A 83 -9.82 6.13 -11.78
N SER A 84 -9.35 7.08 -10.96
CA SER A 84 -8.16 7.89 -11.22
C SER A 84 -7.75 8.75 -10.02
N SER A 85 -6.56 9.35 -10.10
CA SER A 85 -6.03 10.30 -9.11
C SER A 85 -6.88 11.55 -8.90
N TRP A 86 -7.76 11.92 -9.84
CA TRP A 86 -8.72 13.03 -9.64
C TRP A 86 -9.66 12.79 -8.45
N ARG A 87 -10.06 11.53 -8.18
CA ARG A 87 -10.85 11.21 -6.98
C ARG A 87 -10.04 11.46 -5.70
N SER A 88 -8.72 11.27 -5.74
CA SER A 88 -7.81 11.57 -4.63
C SER A 88 -7.76 13.05 -4.31
N GLU A 89 -7.65 13.91 -5.32
CA GLU A 89 -7.68 15.37 -5.17
C GLU A 89 -8.99 15.81 -4.49
N ARG A 90 -10.15 15.36 -5.01
CA ARG A 90 -11.46 15.69 -4.42
C ARG A 90 -11.62 15.16 -3.00
N PHE A 91 -11.12 13.96 -2.71
CA PHE A 91 -11.14 13.39 -1.38
C PHE A 91 -10.33 14.25 -0.40
N ILE A 92 -9.14 14.69 -0.83
CA ILE A 92 -8.30 15.60 -0.04
C ILE A 92 -9.03 16.91 0.23
N GLU A 93 -9.53 17.59 -0.82
CA GLU A 93 -10.22 18.89 -0.66
C GLU A 93 -11.43 18.80 0.26
N SER A 94 -12.28 17.79 0.06
CA SER A 94 -13.60 17.73 0.72
C SER A 94 -13.58 17.06 2.09
N ARG A 95 -12.62 16.17 2.37
CA ARG A 95 -12.60 15.36 3.60
C ARG A 95 -11.38 15.60 4.46
N ILE A 96 -10.24 15.91 3.85
CA ILE A 96 -8.96 15.97 4.56
C ILE A 96 -8.60 17.40 4.93
N MET A 97 -8.79 18.35 4.02
CA MET A 97 -8.51 19.76 4.31
C MET A 97 -9.30 20.29 5.50
N PRO A 98 -10.59 19.96 5.72
CA PRO A 98 -11.29 20.34 6.95
C PRO A 98 -10.58 19.87 8.23
N LEU A 99 -10.01 18.66 8.26
CA LEU A 99 -9.25 18.17 9.42
C LEU A 99 -7.96 18.97 9.65
N ILE A 100 -7.27 19.33 8.56
CA ILE A 100 -6.04 20.13 8.63
C ILE A 100 -6.38 21.56 9.09
N GLU A 101 -7.38 22.20 8.49
CA GLU A 101 -7.68 23.60 8.72
C GLU A 101 -8.40 23.86 10.03
N GLU A 102 -9.38 23.03 10.38
CA GLU A 102 -10.25 23.23 11.55
C GLU A 102 -9.68 22.58 12.81
N ARG A 103 -9.09 21.38 12.69
CA ARG A 103 -8.60 20.59 13.83
C ARG A 103 -7.08 20.58 13.98
N LYS A 104 -6.37 21.32 13.12
CA LYS A 104 -4.91 21.50 13.17
C LYS A 104 -4.13 20.18 13.17
N MET A 105 -4.66 19.17 12.48
CA MET A 105 -4.07 17.82 12.42
C MET A 105 -3.04 17.68 11.30
N SER A 106 -2.08 16.78 11.50
CA SER A 106 -1.30 16.21 10.38
C SER A 106 -1.91 14.89 9.94
N VAL A 107 -1.98 14.65 8.63
CA VAL A 107 -2.73 13.53 8.06
C VAL A 107 -1.83 12.63 7.22
N GLU A 108 -1.84 11.33 7.51
CA GLU A 108 -1.26 10.29 6.65
C GLU A 108 -2.35 9.42 6.06
N ILE A 109 -2.44 9.35 4.73
CA ILE A 109 -3.43 8.57 4.01
C ILE A 109 -2.75 7.34 3.40
N ASP A 110 -3.39 6.18 3.55
CA ASP A 110 -3.03 4.91 2.93
C ASP A 110 -4.26 4.40 2.16
N ASN A 111 -4.27 4.71 0.86
CA ASN A 111 -5.41 4.50 -0.01
C ASN A 111 -5.19 3.29 -0.93
N THR A 112 -6.03 2.27 -0.80
CA THR A 112 -5.89 1.04 -1.60
C THR A 112 -6.79 0.98 -2.82
N ALA A 113 -7.50 2.07 -3.13
CA ALA A 113 -8.34 2.13 -4.31
C ALA A 113 -7.50 2.05 -5.57
N CYS A 114 -8.11 1.51 -6.63
CA CYS A 114 -7.50 1.46 -7.95
C CYS A 114 -7.07 2.85 -8.41
N SER A 115 -5.86 2.95 -8.99
CA SER A 115 -5.40 4.16 -9.68
C SER A 115 -5.45 5.45 -8.85
N ALA A 116 -5.45 5.36 -7.51
CA ALA A 116 -5.49 6.51 -6.61
C ALA A 116 -4.30 7.47 -6.81
N THR A 117 -3.18 6.99 -7.34
CA THR A 117 -2.01 7.80 -7.65
C THR A 117 -1.51 7.59 -9.08
N SER A 118 -2.42 7.25 -10.01
CA SER A 118 -2.07 7.02 -11.43
C SER A 118 -1.34 8.20 -12.08
N ASP A 119 -1.60 9.43 -11.64
CA ASP A 119 -0.79 10.61 -11.92
C ASP A 119 -0.24 11.23 -10.62
N THR A 120 0.80 10.59 -10.07
CA THR A 120 1.39 11.03 -8.79
C THR A 120 2.03 12.42 -8.89
N THR A 121 2.56 12.80 -10.06
CA THR A 121 3.17 14.12 -10.25
C THR A 121 2.11 15.22 -10.12
N LYS A 122 0.95 15.07 -10.78
CA LYS A 122 -0.16 16.02 -10.60
C LYS A 122 -0.68 16.05 -9.18
N LEU A 123 -0.81 14.89 -8.53
CA LEU A 123 -1.23 14.83 -7.13
C LEU A 123 -0.23 15.56 -6.19
N GLN A 124 1.07 15.45 -6.46
CA GLN A 124 2.11 16.18 -5.71
C GLN A 124 2.00 17.69 -5.93
N GLU A 125 1.84 18.14 -7.18
CA GLU A 125 1.62 19.56 -7.52
C GLU A 125 0.37 20.11 -6.82
N PHE A 126 -0.72 19.35 -6.85
CA PHE A 126 -1.95 19.67 -6.14
C PHE A 126 -1.71 19.81 -4.64
N ILE A 127 -1.08 18.82 -3.99
CA ILE A 127 -0.80 18.86 -2.54
C ILE A 127 0.09 20.05 -2.17
N LEU A 128 1.08 20.40 -3.00
CA LEU A 128 1.94 21.57 -2.77
C LEU A 128 1.22 22.90 -2.98
N SER A 129 0.13 22.90 -3.76
CA SER A 129 -0.71 24.10 -3.93
C SER A 129 -1.63 24.36 -2.74
N LEU A 130 -1.81 23.37 -1.85
CA LEU A 130 -2.59 23.51 -0.62
C LEU A 130 -1.80 24.36 0.39
N ASN A 131 -2.45 25.34 1.01
CA ASN A 131 -1.85 26.21 2.03
C ASN A 131 -1.74 25.50 3.40
N ILE A 132 -1.05 24.36 3.44
CA ILE A 132 -0.85 23.60 4.68
C ILE A 132 0.17 24.33 5.58
N PRO A 133 -0.18 24.64 6.84
CA PRO A 133 0.75 25.28 7.78
C PRO A 133 2.02 24.46 8.02
N PHE A 134 3.15 25.13 8.30
CA PHE A 134 4.48 24.51 8.39
C PHE A 134 4.59 23.41 9.48
N GLU A 135 3.83 23.55 10.56
CA GLU A 135 3.75 22.58 11.66
C GLU A 135 2.87 21.36 11.35
N GLN A 136 2.15 21.38 10.22
CA GLN A 136 1.28 20.31 9.75
C GLN A 136 1.82 19.68 8.47
N TYR A 137 1.31 18.50 8.12
CA TYR A 137 1.58 17.91 6.82
C TYR A 137 0.43 17.02 6.37
N LEU A 138 0.37 16.85 5.05
CA LEU A 138 -0.39 15.83 4.36
C LEU A 138 0.58 14.90 3.63
N MET A 139 0.48 13.59 3.90
CA MET A 139 1.14 12.54 3.14
C MET A 139 0.06 11.62 2.56
N PHE A 140 0.01 11.48 1.25
CA PHE A 140 -0.91 10.61 0.54
C PHE A 140 -0.14 9.47 -0.10
N LYS A 141 -0.37 8.23 0.38
CA LYS A 141 0.10 7.02 -0.26
C LYS A 141 -1.07 6.32 -0.94
N GLY A 142 -0.92 5.92 -2.20
CA GLY A 142 -1.95 5.13 -2.86
C GLY A 142 -1.43 4.29 -4.02
N ASN A 143 -2.30 3.50 -4.63
CA ASN A 143 -1.97 2.63 -5.75
C ASN A 143 -1.89 3.40 -7.07
N GLN A 144 -0.84 3.17 -7.86
CA GLN A 144 -0.69 3.76 -9.19
C GLN A 144 -1.57 3.08 -10.25
N VAL A 145 -1.91 1.82 -10.02
CA VAL A 145 -2.53 0.90 -10.99
C VAL A 145 -3.81 0.27 -10.40
N THR A 146 -4.51 -0.55 -11.18
CA THR A 146 -5.67 -1.28 -10.69
C THR A 146 -5.24 -2.22 -9.56
N SER A 147 -5.95 -2.12 -8.43
CA SER A 147 -5.68 -2.90 -7.23
C SER A 147 -6.23 -4.31 -7.41
N THR A 148 -5.46 -5.33 -7.02
CA THR A 148 -5.96 -6.72 -6.99
C THR A 148 -6.88 -6.99 -5.79
N GLY A 149 -7.17 -5.98 -4.95
CA GLY A 149 -8.00 -6.11 -3.75
C GLY A 149 -7.35 -6.90 -2.61
N LEU A 150 -6.14 -7.42 -2.81
CA LEU A 150 -5.42 -8.21 -1.82
C LEU A 150 -4.56 -7.33 -0.91
N TRP A 151 -4.86 -7.41 0.39
CA TRP A 151 -4.06 -6.76 1.43
C TRP A 151 -2.81 -7.58 1.73
N ARG A 152 -1.64 -6.96 1.61
CA ARG A 152 -0.27 -7.48 1.86
C ARG A 152 -0.07 -8.42 3.05
N ARG A 153 -0.96 -8.42 4.05
CA ARG A 153 -0.87 -9.33 5.20
C ARG A 153 -1.29 -10.76 4.87
N ALA A 154 -2.19 -10.95 3.89
CA ALA A 154 -2.67 -12.27 3.50
C ALA A 154 -1.76 -12.94 2.45
N THR A 155 -1.00 -12.16 1.67
CA THR A 155 -0.19 -12.70 0.58
C THR A 155 1.22 -12.08 0.52
N PRO A 156 2.26 -12.86 0.21
CA PRO A 156 3.63 -12.35 0.03
C PRO A 156 3.82 -11.54 -1.27
N TRP A 157 2.77 -11.43 -2.10
CA TRP A 157 2.83 -10.84 -3.42
C TRP A 157 2.75 -9.30 -3.34
N LYS A 158 3.73 -8.61 -3.92
CA LYS A 158 3.74 -7.15 -4.08
C LYS A 158 3.10 -6.79 -5.42
N GLU A 159 1.80 -7.01 -5.55
CA GLU A 159 1.10 -6.83 -6.84
C GLU A 159 0.72 -5.37 -7.11
N ASN A 160 0.51 -4.58 -6.06
CA ASN A 160 0.00 -3.22 -6.19
C ASN A 160 1.14 -2.20 -6.09
N PHE A 161 1.53 -1.61 -7.22
CA PHE A 161 2.43 -0.46 -7.24
C PHE A 161 1.79 0.67 -6.46
N TYR A 162 2.55 1.24 -5.53
CA TYR A 162 2.14 2.43 -4.81
C TYR A 162 3.04 3.61 -5.18
N SER A 163 2.63 4.80 -4.82
CA SER A 163 3.49 5.99 -4.78
C SER A 163 3.02 6.92 -3.68
N ILE A 164 3.85 7.92 -3.35
CA ILE A 164 3.57 8.85 -2.25
C ILE A 164 3.70 10.27 -2.77
N ALA A 165 2.67 11.08 -2.50
CA ALA A 165 2.72 12.52 -2.58
C ALA A 165 2.75 13.10 -1.16
N ASP A 166 3.66 14.03 -0.88
CA ASP A 166 3.89 14.55 0.48
C ASP A 166 4.13 16.06 0.42
N SER A 167 3.33 16.82 1.17
CA SER A 167 3.44 18.28 1.31
C SER A 167 4.80 18.78 1.80
N ARG A 168 5.62 17.91 2.41
CA ARG A 168 6.97 18.24 2.90
C ARG A 168 8.06 17.99 1.84
N SER A 169 7.72 17.36 0.73
CA SER A 169 8.63 17.02 -0.37
C SER A 169 8.26 17.83 -1.61
N GLN A 170 9.25 18.28 -2.39
CA GLN A 170 8.98 18.91 -3.69
C GLN A 170 8.61 17.87 -4.75
N ASP A 171 9.24 16.69 -4.67
CA ASP A 171 9.07 15.62 -5.64
C ASP A 171 8.24 14.47 -5.07
N PRO A 172 7.45 13.78 -5.92
CA PRO A 172 6.76 12.56 -5.51
C PRO A 172 7.76 11.44 -5.23
N GLN A 173 7.40 10.52 -4.33
CA GLN A 173 8.24 9.37 -4.01
C GLN A 173 7.66 8.10 -4.66
N PHE A 174 8.52 7.42 -5.40
CA PHE A 174 8.20 6.13 -6.04
C PHE A 174 8.91 4.99 -5.30
N PRO A 175 8.34 3.78 -5.28
CA PRO A 175 8.97 2.61 -4.68
C PRO A 175 10.18 2.19 -5.49
N LYS A 176 11.02 1.31 -4.93
CA LYS A 176 12.16 0.78 -5.66
C LYS A 176 11.73 -0.23 -6.73
N CYS A 177 12.37 -0.19 -7.90
CA CYS A 177 12.04 -1.11 -8.99
C CYS A 177 12.31 -2.57 -8.61
N SER A 178 13.35 -2.83 -7.83
CA SER A 178 13.63 -4.17 -7.27
C SER A 178 12.50 -4.76 -6.42
N GLU A 179 11.53 -3.95 -5.97
CA GLU A 179 10.36 -4.46 -5.26
C GLU A 179 9.36 -5.16 -6.17
N PHE A 180 9.35 -4.84 -7.46
CA PHE A 180 8.30 -5.23 -8.41
C PHE A 180 8.81 -5.88 -9.68
N GLU A 181 10.01 -5.54 -10.14
CA GLU A 181 10.60 -6.15 -11.33
C GLU A 181 10.64 -7.68 -11.21
N ASP A 182 10.23 -8.35 -12.28
CA ASP A 182 10.09 -9.81 -12.38
C ASP A 182 9.11 -10.43 -11.35
N ARG A 183 8.27 -9.61 -10.71
CA ARG A 183 7.16 -10.09 -9.87
C ARG A 183 5.92 -10.26 -10.72
N THR A 184 5.20 -11.34 -10.43
CA THR A 184 3.90 -11.62 -11.04
C THR A 184 2.94 -10.45 -10.85
N CYS A 185 2.17 -10.14 -11.89
CA CYS A 185 1.07 -9.19 -11.87
C CYS A 185 -0.23 -9.89 -12.29
N SER A 186 -1.38 -9.33 -11.91
CA SER A 186 -2.66 -9.95 -12.28
C SER A 186 -3.00 -9.66 -13.73
N ALA A 187 -3.03 -10.70 -14.57
CA ALA A 187 -3.46 -10.57 -15.96
C ALA A 187 -4.91 -10.10 -16.09
N GLU A 188 -5.76 -10.42 -15.11
CA GLU A 188 -7.19 -10.07 -15.10
C GLU A 188 -7.40 -8.57 -14.87
N PHE A 189 -6.59 -7.96 -14.00
CA PHE A 189 -6.79 -6.57 -13.56
C PHE A 189 -5.75 -5.59 -14.11
N GLN A 190 -4.51 -6.04 -14.31
CA GLN A 190 -3.36 -5.16 -14.50
C GLN A 190 -2.71 -5.31 -15.88
N LYS A 191 -3.22 -6.17 -16.76
CA LYS A 191 -2.64 -6.38 -18.09
C LYS A 191 -2.49 -5.06 -18.85
N ASN A 192 -1.26 -4.83 -19.33
CA ASN A 192 -0.79 -3.64 -20.03
C ASN A 192 -0.79 -2.35 -19.20
N GLU A 193 -1.15 -2.38 -17.92
CA GLU A 193 -0.99 -1.23 -17.04
C GLU A 193 0.50 -0.96 -16.81
N SER A 194 0.83 0.32 -16.59
CA SER A 194 2.19 0.77 -16.35
C SER A 194 2.26 1.55 -15.04
N ALA A 195 3.36 1.39 -14.31
CA ALA A 195 3.61 2.07 -13.05
C ALA A 195 5.05 2.55 -12.97
N LYS A 196 5.27 3.63 -12.22
CA LYS A 196 6.59 4.22 -12.03
C LYS A 196 7.27 3.69 -10.77
N CYS A 197 8.57 3.46 -10.87
CA CYS A 197 9.45 3.11 -9.75
C CYS A 197 10.78 3.86 -9.88
N SER A 198 11.52 3.96 -8.78
CA SER A 198 12.87 4.52 -8.73
C SER A 198 13.88 3.39 -8.83
N ASP A 199 14.83 3.52 -9.75
CA ASP A 199 15.96 2.61 -9.88
C ASP A 199 16.75 2.55 -8.56
N ASP A 200 17.21 1.35 -8.20
CA ASP A 200 17.88 1.11 -6.94
C ASP A 200 19.24 1.81 -6.87
N ASP A 201 19.97 1.84 -7.99
CA ASP A 201 21.35 2.37 -8.05
C ASP A 201 21.39 3.84 -8.45
N SER A 202 20.69 4.23 -9.53
CA SER A 202 20.75 5.61 -10.04
C SER A 202 19.74 6.55 -9.37
N GLY A 203 18.66 5.99 -8.83
CA GLY A 203 17.51 6.76 -8.36
C GLY A 203 16.59 7.28 -9.46
N ASP A 204 16.95 7.07 -10.74
CA ASP A 204 16.16 7.52 -11.88
C ASP A 204 14.77 6.88 -11.88
N ILE A 205 13.77 7.62 -12.35
CA ILE A 205 12.41 7.12 -12.45
C ILE A 205 12.24 6.36 -13.76
N ARG A 206 11.88 5.08 -13.67
CA ARG A 206 11.53 4.22 -14.82
C ARG A 206 10.10 3.71 -14.69
N SER A 207 9.57 3.20 -15.80
CA SER A 207 8.24 2.59 -15.86
C SER A 207 8.36 1.09 -16.04
N LEU A 208 7.62 0.33 -15.25
CA LEU A 208 7.37 -1.10 -15.48
C LEU A 208 5.96 -1.29 -15.99
N GLN A 209 5.78 -2.27 -16.87
CA GLN A 209 4.51 -2.66 -17.43
C GLN A 209 4.19 -4.10 -17.07
N CYS A 210 2.93 -4.35 -16.72
CA CYS A 210 2.44 -5.70 -16.51
C CYS A 210 2.13 -6.34 -17.87
N CYS A 211 2.96 -7.28 -18.31
CA CYS A 211 2.79 -7.93 -19.60
C CYS A 211 3.27 -9.39 -19.55
N PHE A 212 2.91 -10.15 -20.59
CA PHE A 212 3.38 -11.51 -20.74
C PHE A 212 4.87 -11.51 -21.08
N THR A 213 5.67 -12.26 -20.33
CA THR A 213 7.13 -12.28 -20.48
C THR A 213 7.72 -13.58 -19.93
N GLU A 214 9.01 -13.77 -20.19
CA GLU A 214 9.87 -14.73 -19.52
C GLU A 214 10.52 -14.05 -18.32
N TYR A 215 10.42 -14.67 -17.13
CA TYR A 215 11.01 -14.14 -15.91
C TYR A 215 11.55 -15.25 -15.02
N GLU A 216 12.56 -14.90 -14.23
CA GLU A 216 13.18 -15.78 -13.26
C GLU A 216 12.63 -15.50 -11.86
N PHE A 217 12.35 -16.55 -11.08
CA PHE A 217 12.09 -16.37 -9.65
C PHE A 217 12.88 -17.35 -8.80
N GLU A 218 13.34 -16.88 -7.64
CA GLU A 218 14.01 -17.71 -6.65
C GLU A 218 12.99 -18.57 -5.89
N ARG A 219 13.08 -19.88 -6.03
CA ARG A 219 12.37 -20.84 -5.18
C ARG A 219 13.31 -21.38 -4.11
N SER A 220 12.88 -21.32 -2.84
CA SER A 220 13.56 -22.04 -1.76
C SER A 220 13.09 -23.50 -1.77
N GLU A 221 13.93 -24.40 -2.29
CA GLU A 221 13.65 -25.83 -2.21
C GLU A 221 14.28 -26.43 -0.94
N GLN A 222 13.46 -27.18 -0.19
CA GLN A 222 13.95 -27.98 0.93
C GLN A 222 14.22 -29.39 0.42
N ARG A 223 15.48 -29.71 0.16
CA ARG A 223 15.86 -31.08 -0.21
C ARG A 223 15.69 -32.00 1.01
N PRO A 224 14.87 -33.07 0.94
CA PRO A 224 14.76 -34.02 2.03
C PRO A 224 16.08 -34.78 2.19
N GLY A 225 16.84 -34.43 3.23
CA GLY A 225 18.06 -35.13 3.62
C GLY A 225 17.75 -36.17 4.72
N PRO A 226 18.39 -37.36 4.72
CA PRO A 226 17.92 -38.46 5.59
C PRO A 226 18.03 -38.20 7.10
N ARG A 227 18.88 -37.28 7.58
CA ARG A 227 19.16 -37.11 9.04
C ARG A 227 19.60 -35.71 9.50
N ARG A 228 19.36 -34.63 8.74
CA ARG A 228 19.68 -33.24 9.16
C ARG A 228 18.58 -32.28 8.67
N PRO A 229 18.31 -31.15 9.38
CA PRO A 229 17.48 -30.09 8.80
C PRO A 229 18.05 -29.73 7.44
N GLY A 230 17.25 -29.91 6.38
CA GLY A 230 17.70 -29.76 5.00
C GLY A 230 18.28 -28.36 4.77
N ARG A 231 19.44 -28.29 4.13
CA ARG A 231 19.99 -27.02 3.65
C ARG A 231 18.99 -26.47 2.64
N ARG A 232 18.43 -25.28 2.92
CA ARG A 232 17.64 -24.55 1.92
C ARG A 232 18.58 -24.14 0.81
N GLU A 233 18.37 -24.69 -0.37
CA GLU A 233 19.08 -24.31 -1.58
C GLU A 233 18.18 -23.36 -2.35
N ARG A 234 18.71 -22.20 -2.76
CA ARG A 234 17.97 -21.30 -3.64
C ARG A 234 18.16 -21.82 -5.06
N VAL A 235 17.06 -22.06 -5.75
CA VAL A 235 17.04 -22.49 -7.14
C VAL A 235 16.35 -21.38 -7.94
N THR A 236 17.02 -20.90 -8.98
CA THR A 236 16.42 -19.99 -9.96
C THR A 236 15.63 -20.82 -10.96
N VAL A 237 14.35 -20.48 -11.16
CA VAL A 237 13.47 -21.14 -12.12
C VAL A 237 13.04 -20.12 -13.16
N GLU A 238 13.32 -20.40 -14.43
CA GLU A 238 12.78 -19.66 -15.57
C GLU A 238 11.32 -20.07 -15.79
N THR A 239 10.43 -19.10 -15.92
CA THR A 239 9.00 -19.33 -16.19
C THR A 239 8.43 -18.25 -17.11
N THR A 240 7.25 -18.51 -17.66
CA THR A 240 6.50 -17.56 -18.50
C THR A 240 5.21 -17.17 -17.81
N GLY A 241 4.83 -15.90 -17.87
CA GLY A 241 3.57 -15.43 -17.32
C GLY A 241 3.47 -13.91 -17.34
N TYR A 242 2.43 -13.38 -16.70
CA TYR A 242 2.30 -11.93 -16.52
C TYR A 242 3.16 -11.46 -15.36
N ALA A 243 4.10 -10.56 -15.64
CA ALA A 243 4.97 -9.95 -14.66
C ALA A 243 5.19 -8.47 -14.96
N TRP A 244 5.64 -7.73 -13.94
CA TRP A 244 6.07 -6.35 -14.09
C TRP A 244 7.49 -6.31 -14.63
N VAL A 245 7.66 -5.86 -15.87
CA VAL A 245 8.96 -5.76 -16.55
C VAL A 245 9.05 -4.47 -17.37
N ASP A 246 10.24 -4.12 -17.86
CA ASP A 246 10.36 -3.04 -18.84
C ASP A 246 9.60 -3.38 -20.12
N GLU A 247 8.95 -2.39 -20.74
CA GLU A 247 8.11 -2.59 -21.95
C GLU A 247 8.85 -3.33 -23.09
N ALA A 248 10.16 -3.09 -23.22
CA ALA A 248 11.00 -3.77 -24.21
C ALA A 248 11.13 -5.30 -24.01
N ARG A 249 10.78 -5.81 -22.82
CA ARG A 249 10.77 -7.24 -22.46
C ARG A 249 9.39 -7.89 -22.64
N CYS A 250 8.38 -7.13 -23.05
CA CYS A 250 7.05 -7.67 -23.28
C CYS A 250 7.02 -8.55 -24.54
N LEU A 251 6.55 -9.78 -24.39
CA LEU A 251 6.33 -10.70 -25.50
C LEU A 251 4.93 -10.48 -26.10
N PRO A 252 4.74 -10.69 -27.42
CA PRO A 252 3.43 -10.64 -28.02
C PRO A 252 2.51 -11.70 -27.41
N ALA A 253 1.30 -11.31 -27.02
CA ALA A 253 0.34 -12.20 -26.36
C ALA A 253 -0.26 -13.26 -27.31
N GLU A 254 -0.08 -13.09 -28.63
CA GLU A 254 -0.78 -13.86 -29.68
C GLU A 254 -0.27 -15.30 -29.85
N ASP A 255 0.90 -15.66 -29.27
CA ASP A 255 1.51 -16.97 -29.49
C ASP A 255 1.18 -18.04 -28.42
N TYR A 256 0.40 -17.70 -27.38
CA TYR A 256 0.22 -18.56 -26.20
C TYR A 256 -1.23 -19.01 -25.91
N GLU A 257 -2.20 -18.76 -26.79
CA GLU A 257 -3.55 -19.34 -26.67
C GLU A 257 -3.57 -20.89 -26.72
N GLY A 258 -2.44 -21.52 -27.11
CA GLY A 258 -2.29 -22.98 -27.20
C GLY A 258 -1.75 -23.67 -25.95
N TYR A 259 -1.15 -22.95 -25.00
CA TYR A 259 -0.75 -23.51 -23.71
C TYR A 259 -1.77 -23.02 -22.70
N GLY A 260 -2.84 -23.81 -22.53
CA GLY A 260 -3.82 -23.57 -21.49
C GLY A 260 -3.08 -23.18 -20.22
N LEU A 261 -3.43 -22.01 -19.68
CA LEU A 261 -3.01 -21.51 -18.38
C LEU A 261 -3.05 -22.70 -17.42
N THR A 262 -1.90 -23.36 -17.25
CA THR A 262 -1.71 -24.17 -16.09
C THR A 262 -1.48 -23.13 -15.03
N ASP A 263 -2.60 -22.68 -14.49
CA ASP A 263 -2.77 -22.47 -13.08
C ASP A 263 -1.88 -23.49 -12.35
N ASN A 264 -0.62 -23.13 -12.15
CA ASN A 264 0.11 -23.51 -10.96
C ASN A 264 -0.50 -22.72 -9.79
N ILE A 265 -1.84 -22.74 -9.68
CA ILE A 265 -2.51 -22.71 -8.40
C ILE A 265 -1.86 -23.84 -7.63
N VAL A 266 -1.14 -23.43 -6.60
CA VAL A 266 -0.72 -24.25 -5.49
C VAL A 266 -1.93 -25.07 -5.03
N ARG A 267 -2.09 -26.29 -5.57
CA ARG A 267 -2.91 -27.34 -4.96
C ARG A 267 -2.16 -27.81 -3.74
N GLY A 268 -2.24 -26.99 -2.69
CA GLY A 268 -1.55 -27.18 -1.44
C GLY A 268 -2.45 -26.91 -0.24
N PHE A 269 -3.76 -27.10 -0.35
CA PHE A 269 -4.66 -27.32 0.79
C PHE A 269 -5.80 -28.24 0.33
N ARG A 270 -5.67 -29.51 0.66
CA ARG A 270 -6.80 -30.42 0.87
C ARG A 270 -6.60 -30.99 2.27
N ASP A 271 -7.58 -30.74 3.14
CA ASP A 271 -7.85 -31.59 4.30
C ASP A 271 -8.08 -33.04 3.86
#